data_AF-A0A378LC58-F1
#
_entry.id   AF-A0A378LC58-F1
#
_cell.length_a   1.000
_cell.length_b   1.000
_cell.length_c   1.000
_cell.angle_alpha   90.00
_cell.angle_beta   90.00
_cell.angle_gamma   90.00
#
_symmetry.space_group_name_H-M   'P 1'
#
loop_
_entity.id
_entity.type
_entity.pdbx_description
1 polymer ?
#
loop_
_entity_poly.entity_id
_entity_poly.type
_entity_poly.pdbx_seq_one_letter_code
_entity_poly.pdbx_strand_id
1 'polypeptide(L)'
;MAGKDNDSTSIIIKKLDPSTATEVRSPADSFAERLRRLNLGNEFRMMALIQKHPNYGNRLISLFKALKEHGIDLTETLVDLITHNISQIGGVVNLFELIKKEVLIDPKSLSLELLFNAAKFDTSIAQSTRDLEQMGLLDADTFKLLLAYPELALKISQLLNTIQAHAYKTSIIVNKLYGASIAAERMDTVLNLLDLLLENNLYYPEIVDVFLRQEKYIDKIYEGAKKLAAEKCLFPDYFDLLETNPQNANIFAKNVLLLREASLISPSNPESVVKVSQLGAGAFHFMKLLQHADMLDEINYQKICRTNNILDRKEVIDELSNLPMIVAFQPEELKTMLDIVDQTILTERDVRKFNRLIQDHLFVDYHHTAACPCN
;
A
#
# COMPACT_ATOMS: atom_id res chain seq x y z
N MET A 1 10.43 85.10 -33.89
CA MET A 1 9.10 84.80 -33.31
C MET A 1 9.03 83.28 -33.12
N ALA A 2 8.65 82.83 -31.91
CA ALA A 2 8.13 81.51 -31.48
C ALA A 2 8.67 80.24 -32.18
N GLY A 3 9.31 79.26 -31.53
CA GLY A 3 8.82 78.35 -30.47
C GLY A 3 9.04 76.90 -30.98
N LYS A 4 9.87 76.06 -30.33
CA LYS A 4 9.50 74.88 -29.48
C LYS A 4 8.52 73.88 -30.15
N ASP A 5 8.69 72.55 -30.17
CA ASP A 5 9.45 71.56 -29.38
C ASP A 5 9.53 70.21 -30.15
N ASN A 6 10.49 69.36 -29.75
CA ASN A 6 10.53 67.88 -29.74
C ASN A 6 10.23 67.07 -31.02
N ASP A 7 11.15 66.17 -31.41
CA ASP A 7 11.10 64.80 -30.87
C ASP A 7 12.37 64.01 -31.20
N SER A 8 12.85 63.33 -30.17
CA SER A 8 14.14 62.66 -30.06
C SER A 8 13.98 61.18 -30.33
N THR A 9 13.65 60.78 -31.55
CA THR A 9 13.60 59.34 -31.89
C THR A 9 13.95 59.07 -33.35
N SER A 10 15.12 59.53 -33.80
CA SER A 10 15.71 58.96 -35.02
C SER A 10 17.22 59.15 -35.02
N ILE A 11 17.90 58.10 -35.48
CA ILE A 11 19.33 58.06 -35.80
C ILE A 11 20.27 57.71 -34.62
N ILE A 12 20.12 56.50 -34.08
CA ILE A 12 21.29 55.62 -33.85
C ILE A 12 20.93 54.20 -34.31
N ILE A 13 20.73 54.02 -35.61
CA ILE A 13 21.00 52.72 -36.24
C ILE A 13 22.50 52.71 -36.50
N LYS A 14 23.28 52.40 -35.45
CA LYS A 14 24.68 52.00 -35.63
C LYS A 14 24.66 50.56 -36.12
N LYS A 15 25.12 50.39 -37.35
CA LYS A 15 25.49 49.13 -38.03
C LYS A 15 25.91 48.05 -37.01
N LEU A 16 25.11 47.00 -36.90
CA LEU A 16 25.57 45.71 -36.44
C LEU A 16 26.53 45.17 -37.51
N ASP A 17 27.81 45.15 -37.17
CA ASP A 17 28.83 44.47 -37.95
C ASP A 17 28.63 42.95 -37.76
N PRO A 18 28.37 42.16 -38.82
CA PRO A 18 28.20 40.71 -38.70
C PRO A 18 29.52 39.98 -38.35
N SER A 19 30.63 40.71 -38.20
CA SER A 19 31.94 40.18 -37.83
C SER A 19 32.23 40.12 -36.33
N THR A 20 31.30 40.56 -35.47
CA THR A 20 31.30 40.26 -34.02
C THR A 20 30.12 39.36 -33.64
N ALA A 21 29.96 38.24 -34.34
CA ALA A 21 29.30 37.10 -33.73
C ALA A 21 30.23 36.58 -32.63
N THR A 22 30.05 37.07 -31.39
CA THR A 22 30.55 36.33 -30.23
C THR A 22 30.02 34.93 -30.39
N GLU A 23 30.89 33.94 -30.58
CA GLU A 23 30.49 32.53 -30.64
C GLU A 23 29.48 32.30 -29.52
N VAL A 24 28.23 31.97 -29.87
CA VAL A 24 27.25 31.57 -28.89
C VAL A 24 27.74 30.22 -28.38
N ARG A 25 28.60 30.28 -27.35
CA ARG A 25 29.15 29.08 -26.70
C ARG A 25 27.99 28.19 -26.36
N SER A 26 28.07 26.92 -26.75
CA SER A 26 27.02 25.98 -26.42
C SER A 26 26.84 25.96 -24.89
N PRO A 27 25.61 25.78 -24.36
CA PRO A 27 25.40 25.68 -22.92
C PRO A 27 26.32 24.63 -22.26
N ALA A 28 26.63 23.54 -22.98
CA ALA A 28 27.57 22.51 -22.55
C ALA A 28 29.00 23.05 -22.34
N ASP A 29 29.51 23.90 -23.25
CA ASP A 29 30.87 24.48 -23.14
C ASP A 29 30.98 25.44 -21.96
N SER A 30 29.90 26.17 -21.66
CA SER A 30 29.83 27.05 -20.49
C SER A 30 29.84 26.25 -19.18
N PHE A 31 29.09 25.15 -19.11
CA PHE A 31 29.08 24.28 -17.93
C PHE A 31 30.40 23.50 -17.75
N ALA A 32 31.01 23.05 -18.85
CA ALA A 32 32.33 22.42 -18.87
C ALA A 32 33.40 23.35 -18.27
N GLU A 33 33.42 24.61 -18.68
CA GLU A 33 34.34 25.61 -18.14
C GLU A 33 34.09 25.86 -16.64
N ARG A 34 32.82 25.89 -16.22
CA ARG A 34 32.46 26.01 -14.80
C ARG A 34 32.90 24.80 -13.98
N LEU A 35 32.81 23.58 -14.50
CA LEU A 35 33.32 22.39 -13.81
C LEU A 35 34.84 22.47 -13.60
N ARG A 36 35.60 22.89 -14.61
CA ARG A 36 37.06 23.07 -14.48
C ARG A 36 37.40 24.07 -13.37
N ARG A 37 36.72 25.21 -13.32
CA ARG A 37 36.90 26.23 -12.26
C ARG A 37 36.56 25.72 -10.85
N LEU A 38 35.65 24.75 -10.73
CA LEU A 38 35.26 24.15 -9.46
C LEU A 38 36.16 22.96 -9.05
N ASN A 39 37.24 22.70 -9.79
CA ASN A 39 38.07 21.49 -9.63
C ASN A 39 37.23 20.20 -9.71
N LEU A 40 36.21 20.20 -10.58
CA LEU A 40 35.34 19.07 -10.92
C LEU A 40 35.54 18.62 -12.38
N GLY A 41 36.12 19.48 -13.23
CA GLY A 41 36.28 19.23 -14.68
C GLY A 41 37.43 18.31 -15.09
N ASN A 42 38.16 17.75 -14.12
CA ASN A 42 39.25 16.79 -14.40
C ASN A 42 38.72 15.36 -14.57
N GLU A 43 37.49 15.10 -14.13
CA GLU A 43 36.86 13.79 -14.24
C GLU A 43 36.09 13.68 -15.56
N PHE A 44 36.58 12.79 -16.44
CA PHE A 44 36.02 12.56 -17.78
C PHE A 44 34.51 12.25 -17.73
N ARG A 45 34.07 11.46 -16.74
CA ARG A 45 32.67 11.07 -16.55
C ARG A 45 31.75 12.27 -16.26
N MET A 46 32.17 13.22 -15.42
CA MET A 46 31.40 14.43 -15.12
C MET A 46 31.21 15.29 -16.37
N MET A 47 32.27 15.42 -17.17
CA MET A 47 32.23 16.16 -18.43
C MET A 47 31.31 15.51 -19.45
N ALA A 48 31.37 14.18 -19.58
CA ALA A 48 30.50 13.41 -20.46
C ALA A 48 29.01 13.56 -20.09
N LEU A 49 28.67 13.53 -18.79
CA LEU A 49 27.29 13.73 -18.31
C LEU A 49 26.76 15.13 -18.65
N ILE A 50 27.56 16.19 -18.48
CA ILE A 50 27.17 17.56 -18.84
C ILE A 50 26.93 17.70 -20.34
N GLN A 51 27.82 17.12 -21.16
CA GLN A 51 27.70 17.17 -22.62
C GLN A 51 26.46 16.41 -23.11
N LYS A 52 26.16 15.26 -22.51
CA LYS A 52 24.98 14.44 -22.86
C LYS A 52 23.66 15.07 -22.39
N HIS A 53 23.68 15.83 -21.29
CA HIS A 53 22.48 16.41 -20.67
C HIS A 53 22.61 17.92 -20.38
N PRO A 54 22.80 18.78 -21.41
CA PRO A 54 23.08 20.21 -21.23
C PRO A 54 21.94 20.96 -20.53
N ASN A 55 20.70 20.52 -20.71
CA ASN A 55 19.52 21.11 -20.07
C ASN A 55 19.52 20.96 -18.53
N TYR A 56 20.33 20.05 -17.99
CA TYR A 56 20.43 19.78 -16.56
C TYR A 56 21.75 20.26 -15.96
N GLY A 57 22.56 21.03 -16.70
CA GLY A 57 23.94 21.34 -16.34
C GLY A 57 24.12 21.97 -14.94
N ASN A 58 23.24 22.92 -14.55
CA ASN A 58 23.28 23.49 -13.20
C ASN A 58 23.00 22.46 -12.11
N ARG A 59 22.01 21.56 -12.32
CA ARG A 59 21.65 20.52 -11.36
C ARG A 59 22.76 19.47 -11.22
N LEU A 60 23.36 19.08 -12.35
CA LEU A 60 24.52 18.19 -12.39
C LEU A 60 25.72 18.79 -11.66
N ILE A 61 26.04 20.07 -11.88
CA ILE A 61 27.11 20.75 -11.13
C ILE A 61 26.85 20.72 -9.62
N SER A 62 25.62 20.98 -9.18
CA SER A 62 25.26 20.90 -7.75
C SER A 62 25.42 19.49 -7.20
N LEU A 63 25.00 18.46 -7.95
CA LEU A 63 25.20 17.07 -7.58
C LEU A 63 26.68 16.73 -7.44
N PHE A 64 27.52 17.09 -8.41
CA PHE A 64 28.95 16.79 -8.36
C PHE A 64 29.65 17.48 -7.18
N LYS A 65 29.20 18.68 -6.81
CA LYS A 65 29.65 19.33 -5.57
C LYS A 65 29.28 18.52 -4.34
N ALA A 66 28.02 18.08 -4.24
CA ALA A 66 27.54 17.26 -3.12
C ALA A 66 28.29 15.92 -3.03
N LEU A 67 28.46 15.21 -4.15
CA LEU A 67 29.22 13.96 -4.21
C LEU A 67 30.67 14.16 -3.75
N LYS A 68 31.34 15.20 -4.25
CA LYS A 68 32.72 15.52 -3.84
C LYS A 68 32.82 15.89 -2.37
N GLU A 69 31.87 16.69 -1.86
CA GLU A 69 31.81 17.07 -0.45
C GLU A 69 31.66 15.85 0.46
N HIS A 70 30.89 14.85 0.03
CA HIS A 70 30.73 13.58 0.73
C HIS A 70 31.80 12.53 0.35
N GLY A 71 32.78 12.88 -0.47
CA GLY A 71 33.85 11.98 -0.91
C GLY A 71 33.35 10.70 -1.59
N ILE A 72 32.31 10.83 -2.42
CA ILE A 72 31.71 9.77 -3.23
C ILE A 72 32.25 9.89 -4.67
N ASP A 73 32.94 8.86 -5.13
CA ASP A 73 33.52 8.82 -6.47
C ASP A 73 32.45 8.49 -7.54
N LEU A 74 32.61 9.05 -8.73
CA LEU A 74 31.70 8.82 -9.85
C LEU A 74 32.07 7.52 -10.58
N THR A 75 31.47 6.41 -10.16
CA THR A 75 31.59 5.10 -10.82
C THR A 75 30.69 4.99 -12.06
N GLU A 76 30.93 4.01 -12.94
CA GLU A 76 30.04 3.76 -14.09
C GLU A 76 28.59 3.51 -13.63
N THR A 77 28.40 2.72 -12.57
CA THR A 77 27.07 2.47 -11.98
C THR A 77 26.39 3.76 -11.52
N LEU A 78 27.14 4.70 -10.93
CA LEU A 78 26.58 5.99 -10.53
C LEU A 78 26.28 6.89 -11.74
N VAL A 79 27.10 6.85 -12.80
CA VAL A 79 26.82 7.54 -14.07
C VAL A 79 25.53 7.02 -14.68
N ASP A 80 25.31 5.70 -14.68
CA ASP A 80 24.08 5.10 -15.15
C ASP A 80 22.90 5.54 -14.29
N LEU A 81 23.02 5.49 -12.96
CA LEU A 81 21.96 5.91 -12.04
C LEU A 81 21.56 7.39 -12.24
N ILE A 82 22.55 8.27 -12.41
CA ILE A 82 22.34 9.69 -12.72
C ILE A 82 21.64 9.86 -14.08
N THR A 83 22.06 9.11 -15.08
CA THR A 83 21.48 9.17 -16.43
C THR A 83 20.01 8.74 -16.41
N HIS A 84 19.68 7.65 -15.73
CA HIS A 84 18.31 7.14 -15.62
C HIS A 84 17.40 8.09 -14.83
N ASN A 85 17.94 8.83 -13.86
CA ASN A 85 17.19 9.72 -12.98
C ASN A 85 17.48 11.21 -13.23
N ILE A 86 17.89 11.59 -14.45
CA ILE A 86 18.40 12.94 -14.76
C ILE A 86 17.44 14.07 -14.35
N SER A 87 16.13 13.84 -14.47
CA SER A 87 15.10 14.82 -14.10
C SER A 87 15.02 15.08 -12.59
N GLN A 88 15.39 14.10 -11.77
CA GLN A 88 15.26 14.09 -10.31
C GLN A 88 16.53 14.49 -9.56
N ILE A 89 17.62 14.83 -10.26
CA ILE A 89 18.90 15.21 -9.65
C ILE A 89 18.77 16.34 -8.62
N GLY A 90 17.85 17.29 -8.86
CA GLY A 90 17.57 18.36 -7.90
C GLY A 90 17.12 17.81 -6.54
N GLY A 91 16.25 16.80 -6.54
CA GLY A 91 15.80 16.12 -5.33
C GLY A 91 16.93 15.35 -4.65
N VAL A 92 17.83 14.70 -5.41
CA VAL A 92 19.00 14.02 -4.84
C VAL A 92 19.90 15.01 -4.08
N VAL A 93 20.14 16.18 -4.67
CA VAL A 93 20.90 17.26 -4.00
C VAL A 93 20.21 17.71 -2.72
N ASN A 94 18.89 17.91 -2.76
CA ASN A 94 18.11 18.27 -1.59
C ASN A 94 18.21 17.22 -0.48
N LEU A 95 18.18 15.92 -0.83
CA LEU A 95 18.34 14.83 0.13
C LEU A 95 19.76 14.80 0.74
N PHE A 96 20.82 15.05 -0.04
CA PHE A 96 22.17 15.19 0.53
C PHE A 96 22.26 16.37 1.51
N GLU A 97 21.66 17.51 1.17
CA GLU A 97 21.60 18.66 2.08
C GLU A 97 20.81 18.35 3.35
N LEU A 98 19.71 17.62 3.24
CA LEU A 98 18.87 17.19 4.35
C LEU A 98 19.67 16.28 5.31
N ILE A 99 20.37 15.28 4.77
CA ILE A 99 21.22 14.38 5.56
C ILE A 99 22.28 15.16 6.32
N LYS A 100 22.94 16.09 5.65
CA LYS A 100 24.01 16.91 6.24
C LYS A 100 23.50 17.82 7.37
N LYS A 101 22.31 18.39 7.22
CA LYS A 101 21.79 19.43 8.13
C LYS A 101 20.99 18.87 9.29
N GLU A 102 20.16 17.86 9.03
CA GLU A 102 19.10 17.42 9.96
C GLU A 102 19.35 15.97 10.46
N VAL A 103 19.77 15.04 9.60
CA VAL A 103 19.87 13.61 9.97
C VAL A 103 21.23 13.25 10.60
N LEU A 104 22.31 13.93 10.20
CA LEU A 104 23.68 13.76 10.70
C LEU A 104 24.25 12.33 10.58
N ILE A 105 23.83 11.59 9.55
CA ILE A 105 24.40 10.28 9.20
C ILE A 105 25.44 10.42 8.09
N ASP A 106 26.43 9.51 8.07
CA ASP A 106 27.39 9.44 6.96
C ASP A 106 26.66 9.03 5.68
N PRO A 107 26.61 9.88 4.63
CA PRO A 107 25.91 9.53 3.38
C PRO A 107 26.52 8.33 2.68
N LYS A 108 27.78 7.97 2.96
CA LYS A 108 28.40 6.74 2.43
C LYS A 108 27.80 5.46 3.01
N SER A 109 27.12 5.55 4.14
CA SER A 109 26.41 4.42 4.75
C SER A 109 25.06 4.12 4.09
N LEU A 110 24.59 5.00 3.20
CA LEU A 110 23.33 4.86 2.49
C LEU A 110 23.54 4.27 1.10
N SER A 111 22.57 3.48 0.64
CA SER A 111 22.51 3.09 -0.76
C SER A 111 22.18 4.31 -1.62
N LEU A 112 23.08 4.65 -2.56
CA LEU A 112 22.82 5.70 -3.54
C LEU A 112 21.57 5.40 -4.37
N GLU A 113 21.31 4.14 -4.68
CA GLU A 113 20.10 3.74 -5.40
C GLU A 113 18.83 4.15 -4.65
N LEU A 114 18.78 3.93 -3.33
CA LEU A 114 17.66 4.38 -2.49
C LEU A 114 17.51 5.91 -2.53
N LEU A 115 18.60 6.67 -2.43
CA LEU A 115 18.54 8.13 -2.51
C LEU A 115 18.00 8.63 -3.85
N PHE A 116 18.44 8.02 -4.96
CA PHE A 116 17.97 8.39 -6.29
C PHE A 116 16.50 8.02 -6.51
N ASN A 117 16.06 6.86 -6.02
CA ASN A 117 14.65 6.45 -6.09
C ASN A 117 13.76 7.36 -5.25
N ALA A 118 14.24 7.75 -4.06
CA ALA A 118 13.53 8.63 -3.13
C ALA A 118 13.47 10.09 -3.59
N ALA A 119 14.39 10.54 -4.45
CA ALA A 119 14.54 11.94 -4.86
C ALA A 119 13.30 12.56 -5.51
N LYS A 120 12.43 11.76 -6.13
CA LYS A 120 11.14 12.24 -6.67
C LYS A 120 10.20 12.74 -5.57
N PHE A 121 10.39 12.31 -4.34
CA PHE A 121 9.57 12.61 -3.16
C PHE A 121 10.36 13.39 -2.10
N ASP A 122 11.41 14.12 -2.53
CA ASP A 122 12.31 14.88 -1.65
C ASP A 122 11.56 15.81 -0.69
N THR A 123 10.50 16.48 -1.16
CA THR A 123 9.67 17.37 -0.36
C THR A 123 8.93 16.64 0.76
N SER A 124 8.31 15.49 0.47
CA SER A 124 7.63 14.65 1.47
C SER A 124 8.63 14.10 2.48
N ILE A 125 9.79 13.62 2.04
CA ILE A 125 10.84 13.11 2.94
C ILE A 125 11.39 14.22 3.83
N ALA A 126 11.65 15.40 3.27
CA ALA A 126 12.13 16.54 4.05
C ALA A 126 11.12 16.97 5.10
N GLN A 127 9.83 17.02 4.76
CA GLN A 127 8.78 17.33 5.74
C GLN A 127 8.72 16.27 6.86
N SER A 128 8.65 14.99 6.51
CA SER A 128 8.65 13.89 7.48
C SER A 128 9.88 13.88 8.38
N THR A 129 11.06 14.18 7.82
CA THR A 129 12.31 14.24 8.57
C THR A 129 12.25 15.34 9.63
N ARG A 130 11.80 16.54 9.27
CA ARG A 130 11.65 17.66 10.22
C ARG A 130 10.61 17.38 11.29
N ASP A 131 9.47 16.78 10.91
CA ASP A 131 8.42 16.42 11.86
C ASP A 131 8.97 15.43 12.91
N LEU A 132 9.71 14.42 12.46
CA LEU A 132 10.32 13.43 13.35
C LEU A 132 11.49 13.99 14.17
N GLU A 133 12.28 14.91 13.61
CA GLU A 133 13.35 15.61 14.35
C GLU A 133 12.77 16.43 15.51
N GLN A 134 11.69 17.19 15.26
CA GLN A 134 11.01 17.99 16.27
C GLN A 134 10.44 17.13 17.42
N MET A 135 10.04 15.88 17.13
CA MET A 135 9.51 14.93 18.10
C MET A 135 10.60 14.09 18.80
N GLY A 136 11.87 14.25 18.41
CA GLY A 136 12.98 13.42 18.91
C GLY A 136 12.88 11.95 18.48
N LEU A 137 12.23 11.69 17.34
CA LEU A 137 12.01 10.37 16.77
C LEU A 137 12.88 10.07 15.54
N LEU A 138 13.66 11.04 15.08
CA LEU A 138 14.56 10.87 13.94
C LEU A 138 15.86 10.18 14.36
N ASP A 139 16.08 8.99 13.81
CA ASP A 139 17.36 8.29 13.83
C ASP A 139 17.72 7.76 12.43
N ALA A 140 18.89 7.14 12.31
CA ALA A 140 19.40 6.62 11.05
C ALA A 140 18.48 5.59 10.41
N ASP A 141 17.88 4.71 11.22
CA ASP A 141 17.03 3.62 10.70
C ASP A 141 15.64 4.12 10.32
N THR A 142 15.12 5.10 11.06
CA THR A 142 13.90 5.83 10.72
C THR A 142 14.08 6.56 9.40
N PHE A 143 15.21 7.25 9.20
CA PHE A 143 15.49 7.92 7.92
C PHE A 143 15.63 6.92 6.77
N LYS A 144 16.30 5.78 6.98
CA LYS A 144 16.36 4.70 5.97
C LYS A 144 14.98 4.15 5.62
N LEU A 145 14.07 4.03 6.59
CA LEU A 145 12.70 3.63 6.36
C LEU A 145 11.97 4.64 5.45
N LEU A 146 12.15 5.94 5.67
CA LEU A 146 11.59 6.98 4.79
C LEU A 146 12.15 6.88 3.37
N LEU A 147 13.44 6.59 3.21
CA LEU A 147 14.06 6.39 1.89
C LEU A 147 13.60 5.11 1.20
N ALA A 148 13.30 4.05 1.96
CA ALA A 148 12.80 2.78 1.42
C ALA A 148 11.35 2.88 0.94
N TYR A 149 10.53 3.72 1.59
CA TYR A 149 9.11 3.93 1.27
C TYR A 149 8.79 5.42 1.09
N PRO A 150 9.39 6.09 0.09
CA PRO A 150 9.38 7.55 -0.03
C PRO A 150 7.98 8.12 -0.31
N GLU A 151 7.14 7.37 -1.02
CA GLU A 151 5.72 7.72 -1.25
C GLU A 151 4.89 7.76 0.04
N LEU A 152 5.30 6.99 1.05
CA LEU A 152 4.60 6.83 2.31
C LEU A 152 5.26 7.62 3.45
N ALA A 153 6.27 8.45 3.16
CA ALA A 153 7.06 9.14 4.18
C ALA A 153 6.22 9.92 5.20
N LEU A 154 5.22 10.67 4.73
CA LEU A 154 4.32 11.45 5.61
C LEU A 154 3.45 10.56 6.49
N LYS A 155 2.99 9.43 5.94
CA LYS A 155 2.18 8.47 6.69
C LYS A 155 3.02 7.76 7.75
N ILE A 156 4.25 7.40 7.41
CA ILE A 156 5.21 6.80 8.35
C ILE A 156 5.49 7.77 9.50
N SER A 157 5.76 9.05 9.24
CA SER A 157 6.02 10.01 10.32
C SER A 157 4.80 10.20 11.24
N GLN A 158 3.60 10.28 10.67
CA GLN A 158 2.35 10.35 11.43
C GLN A 158 2.12 9.11 12.29
N LEU A 159 2.30 7.90 11.73
CA LEU A 159 2.16 6.65 12.48
C LEU A 159 3.15 6.59 13.66
N LEU A 160 4.42 6.95 13.45
CA LEU A 160 5.44 6.96 14.52
C LEU A 160 5.09 7.94 15.64
N ASN A 161 4.55 9.11 15.31
CA ASN A 161 4.03 10.05 16.30
C ASN A 161 2.86 9.42 17.10
N THR A 162 1.90 8.79 16.42
CA THR A 162 0.77 8.12 17.08
C THR A 162 1.24 6.98 18.00
N ILE A 163 2.20 6.17 17.57
CA ILE A 163 2.82 5.12 18.39
C ILE A 163 3.46 5.72 19.65
N GLN A 164 4.24 6.79 19.50
CA GLN A 164 4.89 7.46 20.63
C GLN A 164 3.85 8.06 21.60
N ALA A 165 2.77 8.65 21.08
CA ALA A 165 1.67 9.18 21.89
C ALA A 165 0.97 8.09 22.72
N HIS A 166 0.97 6.84 22.26
CA HIS A 166 0.49 5.68 23.01
C HIS A 166 1.59 5.03 23.90
N ALA A 167 2.74 5.71 24.09
CA ALA A 167 3.89 5.27 24.87
C ALA A 167 4.57 3.98 24.39
N TYR A 168 4.40 3.61 23.12
CA TYR A 168 5.11 2.49 22.52
C TYR A 168 6.49 2.91 21.98
N LYS A 169 7.44 1.97 21.96
CA LYS A 169 8.78 2.20 21.42
C LYS A 169 8.76 2.16 19.89
N THR A 170 8.98 3.32 19.28
CA THR A 170 9.02 3.49 17.80
C THR A 170 10.12 2.67 17.14
N SER A 171 11.29 2.54 17.78
CA SER A 171 12.44 1.81 17.24
C SER A 171 12.16 0.33 16.95
N ILE A 172 11.27 -0.31 17.73
CA ILE A 172 10.88 -1.71 17.49
C ILE A 172 10.16 -1.84 16.14
N ILE A 173 9.30 -0.87 15.83
CA ILE A 173 8.46 -0.89 14.63
C ILE A 173 9.28 -0.52 13.42
N VAL A 174 10.11 0.52 13.54
CA VAL A 174 11.06 0.92 12.48
C VAL A 174 11.93 -0.26 12.06
N ASN A 175 12.51 -0.99 13.02
CA ASN A 175 13.34 -2.15 12.75
C ASN A 175 12.58 -3.26 12.01
N LYS A 176 11.33 -3.53 12.40
CA LYS A 176 10.50 -4.56 11.75
C LYS A 176 10.09 -4.13 10.33
N LEU A 177 9.61 -2.90 10.15
CA LEU A 177 9.15 -2.40 8.85
C LEU A 177 10.30 -2.26 7.85
N TYR A 178 11.46 -1.79 8.29
CA TYR A 178 12.64 -1.67 7.43
C TYR A 178 13.27 -3.04 7.12
N GLY A 179 13.39 -3.91 8.12
CA GLY A 179 14.04 -5.21 7.98
C GLY A 179 13.27 -6.24 7.15
N ALA A 180 11.94 -6.11 7.06
CA ALA A 180 11.10 -7.12 6.43
C ALA A 180 11.05 -7.10 4.90
N SER A 181 11.63 -6.09 4.25
CA SER A 181 11.61 -5.95 2.77
C SER A 181 10.19 -6.06 2.18
N ILE A 182 9.18 -5.48 2.85
CA ILE A 182 7.79 -5.52 2.41
C ILE A 182 7.67 -4.89 1.02
N ALA A 183 6.91 -5.50 0.12
CA ALA A 183 6.62 -4.90 -1.17
C ALA A 183 5.98 -3.52 -1.00
N ALA A 184 6.43 -2.53 -1.76
CA ALA A 184 5.96 -1.14 -1.63
C ALA A 184 4.42 -1.02 -1.73
N GLU A 185 3.80 -1.83 -2.60
CA GLU A 185 2.34 -1.89 -2.76
C GLU A 185 1.59 -2.40 -1.52
N ARG A 186 2.25 -3.16 -0.64
CA ARG A 186 1.66 -3.74 0.59
C ARG A 186 1.93 -2.90 1.83
N MET A 187 3.00 -2.11 1.80
CA MET A 187 3.36 -1.27 2.94
C MET A 187 2.24 -0.29 3.31
N ASP A 188 1.54 0.30 2.34
CA ASP A 188 0.41 1.21 2.66
C ASP A 188 -0.68 0.51 3.48
N THR A 189 -1.05 -0.73 3.10
CA THR A 189 -2.02 -1.57 3.82
C THR A 189 -1.52 -1.93 5.22
N VAL A 190 -0.23 -2.26 5.37
CA VAL A 190 0.37 -2.51 6.69
C VAL A 190 0.26 -1.28 7.58
N LEU A 191 0.63 -0.08 7.08
CA LEU A 191 0.50 1.16 7.83
C LEU A 191 -0.96 1.45 8.21
N ASN A 192 -1.91 1.27 7.28
CA ASN A 192 -3.35 1.44 7.55
C ASN A 192 -3.85 0.48 8.66
N LEU A 193 -3.36 -0.76 8.66
CA LEU A 193 -3.70 -1.73 9.70
C LEU A 193 -3.15 -1.31 11.07
N LEU A 194 -1.91 -0.83 11.12
CA LEU A 194 -1.30 -0.36 12.36
C LEU A 194 -2.05 0.87 12.92
N ASP A 195 -2.40 1.82 12.06
CA ASP A 195 -3.25 2.97 12.45
C ASP A 195 -4.60 2.49 12.99
N LEU A 196 -5.28 1.59 12.29
CA LEU A 196 -6.57 1.04 12.73
C LEU A 196 -6.47 0.35 14.11
N LEU A 197 -5.38 -0.36 14.37
CA LEU A 197 -5.14 -1.00 15.66
C LEU A 197 -4.91 0.01 16.79
N LEU A 198 -4.15 1.08 16.52
CA LEU A 198 -3.92 2.16 17.48
C LEU A 198 -5.23 2.86 17.81
N GLU A 199 -6.04 3.20 16.81
CA GLU A 199 -7.37 3.82 17.00
C GLU A 199 -8.32 2.97 17.86
N ASN A 200 -8.19 1.64 17.79
CA ASN A 200 -9.03 0.71 18.55
C ASN A 200 -8.39 0.23 19.87
N ASN A 201 -7.21 0.73 20.25
CA ASN A 201 -6.44 0.28 21.41
C ASN A 201 -6.12 -1.23 21.40
N LEU A 202 -5.90 -1.81 20.21
CA LEU A 202 -5.59 -3.22 20.01
C LEU A 202 -4.14 -3.46 19.57
N TYR A 203 -3.37 -2.39 19.43
CA TYR A 203 -1.98 -2.49 19.00
C TYR A 203 -1.09 -3.17 20.04
N TYR A 204 -0.25 -4.10 19.59
CA TYR A 204 0.86 -4.65 20.36
C TYR A 204 2.05 -4.93 19.41
N PRO A 205 3.33 -4.77 19.82
CA PRO A 205 4.48 -4.81 18.90
C PRO A 205 4.64 -6.07 18.04
N GLU A 206 4.23 -7.22 18.56
CA GLU A 206 4.33 -8.52 17.90
C GLU A 206 3.31 -8.65 16.74
N ILE A 207 2.28 -7.80 16.69
CA ILE A 207 1.29 -7.81 15.60
C ILE A 207 1.92 -7.54 14.24
N VAL A 208 3.01 -6.76 14.23
CA VAL A 208 3.77 -6.48 13.01
C VAL A 208 4.31 -7.79 12.44
N ASP A 209 4.79 -8.72 13.28
CA ASP A 209 5.30 -10.01 12.80
C ASP A 209 4.20 -10.87 12.17
N VAL A 210 2.97 -10.78 12.70
CA VAL A 210 1.78 -11.42 12.11
C VAL A 210 1.54 -10.87 10.70
N PHE A 211 1.56 -9.55 10.54
CA PHE A 211 1.37 -8.91 9.23
C PHE A 211 2.46 -9.28 8.23
N LEU A 212 3.71 -9.36 8.69
CA LEU A 212 4.84 -9.76 7.86
C LEU A 212 4.73 -11.21 7.38
N ARG A 213 4.38 -12.15 8.28
CA ARG A 213 4.15 -13.56 7.89
C ARG A 213 3.01 -13.71 6.89
N GLN A 214 2.05 -12.80 6.92
CA GLN A 214 0.83 -12.84 6.10
C GLN A 214 0.79 -11.78 4.99
N GLU A 215 1.95 -11.23 4.58
CA GLU A 215 2.06 -10.14 3.61
C GLU A 215 1.20 -10.35 2.35
N LYS A 216 1.21 -11.57 1.80
CA LYS A 216 0.43 -11.94 0.61
C LYS A 216 -1.08 -11.72 0.75
N TYR A 217 -1.61 -11.79 1.97
CA TYR A 217 -3.04 -11.70 2.27
C TYR A 217 -3.41 -10.41 3.03
N ILE A 218 -2.47 -9.47 3.17
CA ILE A 218 -2.65 -8.30 4.03
C ILE A 218 -3.87 -7.45 3.66
N ASP A 219 -4.20 -7.32 2.37
CA ASP A 219 -5.39 -6.59 1.92
C ASP A 219 -6.68 -7.26 2.40
N LYS A 220 -6.74 -8.60 2.40
CA LYS A 220 -7.90 -9.34 2.90
C LYS A 220 -8.04 -9.24 4.41
N ILE A 221 -6.91 -9.27 5.11
CA ILE A 221 -6.86 -9.02 6.56
C ILE A 221 -7.39 -7.60 6.86
N TYR A 222 -6.92 -6.60 6.12
CA TYR A 222 -7.39 -5.22 6.27
C TYR A 222 -8.88 -5.03 5.95
N GLU A 223 -9.38 -5.64 4.86
CA GLU A 223 -10.82 -5.63 4.53
C GLU A 223 -11.67 -6.17 5.69
N GLY A 224 -11.26 -7.29 6.29
CA GLY A 224 -11.98 -7.90 7.40
C GLY A 224 -11.88 -7.10 8.70
N ALA A 225 -10.67 -6.63 9.05
CA ALA A 225 -10.44 -5.79 10.22
C ALA A 225 -11.27 -4.49 10.16
N LYS A 226 -11.29 -3.83 8.99
CA LYS A 226 -12.07 -2.60 8.78
C LYS A 226 -13.57 -2.83 8.98
N LYS A 227 -14.12 -3.96 8.54
CA LYS A 227 -15.53 -4.32 8.74
C LYS A 227 -15.86 -4.50 10.22
N LEU A 228 -15.01 -5.23 10.93
CA LEU A 228 -15.20 -5.44 12.36
C LEU A 228 -15.08 -4.12 13.13
N ALA A 229 -14.09 -3.28 12.80
CA ALA A 229 -13.88 -2.00 13.44
C ALA A 229 -15.05 -1.02 13.21
N ALA A 230 -15.58 -0.94 11.99
CA ALA A 230 -16.74 -0.10 11.67
C ALA A 230 -17.96 -0.42 12.55
N GLU A 231 -18.08 -1.69 12.94
CA GLU A 231 -19.15 -2.21 13.78
C GLU A 231 -18.76 -2.32 15.27
N LYS A 232 -17.59 -1.78 15.66
CA LYS A 232 -17.04 -1.86 17.04
C LYS A 232 -16.93 -3.30 17.57
N CYS A 233 -16.52 -4.22 16.69
CA CYS A 233 -16.36 -5.64 16.98
C CYS A 233 -15.02 -6.21 16.53
N LEU A 234 -14.02 -5.35 16.34
CA LEU A 234 -12.64 -5.80 16.24
C LEU A 234 -12.17 -6.21 17.64
N PHE A 235 -11.50 -7.35 17.74
CA PHE A 235 -11.07 -7.94 19.01
C PHE A 235 -9.60 -8.38 18.91
N PRO A 236 -8.87 -8.51 20.04
CA PRO A 236 -7.43 -8.76 20.05
C PRO A 236 -7.01 -10.01 19.26
N ASP A 237 -7.69 -11.14 19.51
CA ASP A 237 -7.32 -12.44 18.93
C ASP A 237 -7.62 -12.57 17.43
N TYR A 238 -8.21 -11.54 16.80
CA TYR A 238 -8.64 -11.60 15.40
C TYR A 238 -7.50 -11.98 14.47
N PHE A 239 -6.34 -11.36 14.66
CA PHE A 239 -5.19 -11.53 13.77
C PHE A 239 -4.46 -12.85 14.01
N ASP A 240 -4.36 -13.30 15.26
CA ASP A 240 -3.75 -14.58 15.60
C ASP A 240 -4.58 -15.74 15.03
N LEU A 241 -5.91 -15.65 15.11
CA LEU A 241 -6.80 -16.65 14.51
C LEU A 241 -6.67 -16.72 12.99
N LEU A 242 -6.37 -15.60 12.35
CA LEU A 242 -6.18 -15.53 10.90
C LEU A 242 -4.87 -16.12 10.41
N GLU A 243 -3.87 -16.34 11.26
CA GLU A 243 -2.62 -16.95 10.82
C GLU A 243 -2.82 -18.34 10.19
N THR A 244 -3.86 -19.05 10.60
CA THR A 244 -4.19 -20.36 10.05
C THR A 244 -4.86 -20.31 8.68
N ASN A 245 -5.66 -19.28 8.39
CA ASN A 245 -6.45 -19.13 7.16
C ASN A 245 -6.62 -17.65 6.75
N PRO A 246 -5.52 -16.95 6.43
CA PRO A 246 -5.52 -15.49 6.22
C PRO A 246 -6.36 -15.06 5.01
N GLN A 247 -6.47 -15.92 3.99
CA GLN A 247 -7.29 -15.69 2.80
C GLN A 247 -8.78 -15.53 3.12
N ASN A 248 -9.24 -16.09 4.24
CA ASN A 248 -10.64 -16.06 4.66
C ASN A 248 -10.97 -14.86 5.56
N ALA A 249 -10.05 -13.93 5.79
CA ALA A 249 -10.22 -12.84 6.77
C ALA A 249 -11.51 -12.02 6.64
N ASN A 250 -11.90 -11.72 5.40
CA ASN A 250 -13.15 -11.02 5.11
C ASN A 250 -14.40 -11.88 5.41
N ILE A 251 -14.35 -13.19 5.12
CA ILE A 251 -15.44 -14.12 5.42
C ILE A 251 -15.56 -14.33 6.93
N PHE A 252 -14.44 -14.49 7.63
CA PHE A 252 -14.42 -14.60 9.08
C PHE A 252 -15.07 -13.38 9.74
N ALA A 253 -14.68 -12.16 9.32
CA ALA A 253 -15.30 -10.93 9.79
C ALA A 253 -16.82 -10.91 9.55
N LYS A 254 -17.28 -11.31 8.36
CA LYS A 254 -18.71 -11.39 8.03
C LYS A 254 -19.47 -12.40 8.91
N ASN A 255 -18.88 -13.56 9.18
CA ASN A 255 -19.47 -14.56 10.06
C ASN A 255 -19.60 -14.04 11.50
N VAL A 256 -18.57 -13.36 12.02
CA VAL A 256 -18.62 -12.72 13.34
C VAL A 256 -19.76 -11.70 13.41
N LEU A 257 -19.90 -10.82 12.43
CA LEU A 257 -20.95 -9.79 12.42
C LEU A 257 -22.35 -10.40 12.34
N LEU A 258 -22.55 -11.38 11.46
CA LEU A 258 -23.82 -12.08 11.28
C LEU A 258 -24.27 -12.76 12.58
N LEU A 259 -23.37 -13.52 13.20
CA LEU A 259 -23.68 -14.28 14.41
C LEU A 259 -23.83 -13.38 15.64
N ARG A 260 -23.09 -12.26 15.70
CA ARG A 260 -23.28 -11.22 16.72
C ARG A 260 -24.66 -10.58 16.60
N GLU A 261 -25.08 -10.22 15.38
CA GLU A 261 -26.41 -9.65 15.11
C GLU A 261 -27.53 -10.61 15.55
N ALA A 262 -27.35 -11.90 15.28
CA ALA A 262 -28.26 -12.95 15.74
C ALA A 262 -28.14 -13.29 17.25
N SER A 263 -27.27 -12.61 18.00
CA SER A 263 -27.00 -12.88 19.43
C SER A 263 -26.53 -14.31 19.74
N LEU A 264 -25.90 -14.98 18.77
CA LEU A 264 -25.41 -16.37 18.87
C LEU A 264 -23.95 -16.47 19.34
N ILE A 265 -23.20 -15.38 19.22
CA ILE A 265 -21.84 -15.30 19.72
C ILE A 265 -21.62 -14.00 20.49
N SER A 266 -20.66 -14.05 21.41
CA SER A 266 -20.02 -12.86 21.95
C SER A 266 -18.61 -12.76 21.38
N PRO A 267 -18.25 -11.68 20.66
CA PRO A 267 -16.87 -11.44 20.22
C PRO A 267 -15.85 -11.35 21.37
N SER A 268 -16.32 -11.09 22.59
CA SER A 268 -15.50 -11.09 23.80
C SER A 268 -15.25 -12.50 24.37
N ASN A 269 -15.89 -13.55 23.83
CA ASN A 269 -15.69 -14.93 24.24
C ASN A 269 -14.75 -15.65 23.25
N PRO A 270 -13.48 -15.93 23.64
CA PRO A 270 -12.50 -16.57 22.76
C PRO A 270 -12.99 -17.90 22.19
N GLU A 271 -13.67 -18.74 22.98
CA GLU A 271 -14.15 -20.05 22.51
C GLU A 271 -15.20 -19.93 21.40
N SER A 272 -16.11 -18.96 21.52
CA SER A 272 -17.11 -18.68 20.48
C SER A 272 -16.41 -18.26 19.19
N VAL A 273 -15.42 -17.38 19.29
CA VAL A 273 -14.74 -16.80 18.14
C VAL A 273 -13.81 -17.80 17.44
N VAL A 274 -13.18 -18.70 18.18
CA VAL A 274 -12.42 -19.84 17.64
C VAL A 274 -13.31 -20.77 16.80
N LYS A 275 -14.55 -21.04 17.23
CA LYS A 275 -15.49 -21.82 16.40
C LYS A 275 -15.83 -21.09 15.11
N VAL A 276 -16.03 -19.79 15.18
CA VAL A 276 -16.39 -18.96 14.02
C VAL A 276 -15.22 -18.84 13.03
N SER A 277 -13.97 -18.86 13.48
CA SER A 277 -12.80 -18.81 12.58
C SER A 277 -12.65 -20.05 11.70
N GLN A 278 -13.30 -21.15 12.08
CA GLN A 278 -13.37 -22.39 11.28
C GLN A 278 -14.45 -22.34 10.20
N LEU A 279 -15.37 -21.36 10.25
CA LEU A 279 -16.48 -21.25 9.31
C LEU A 279 -16.05 -20.55 8.00
N GLY A 280 -16.21 -21.28 6.88
CA GLY A 280 -15.92 -20.77 5.54
C GLY A 280 -17.05 -19.95 4.90
N ALA A 281 -16.91 -19.72 3.59
CA ALA A 281 -17.86 -18.92 2.81
C ALA A 281 -19.23 -19.62 2.68
N GLY A 282 -19.26 -20.94 2.49
CA GLY A 282 -20.51 -21.69 2.41
C GLY A 282 -21.33 -21.55 3.69
N ALA A 283 -20.69 -21.62 4.85
CA ALA A 283 -21.34 -21.36 6.14
C ALA A 283 -21.91 -19.93 6.21
N PHE A 284 -21.15 -18.92 5.78
CA PHE A 284 -21.65 -17.54 5.74
C PHE A 284 -22.92 -17.40 4.90
N HIS A 285 -22.89 -17.89 3.65
CA HIS A 285 -24.01 -17.78 2.73
C HIS A 285 -25.23 -18.57 3.23
N PHE A 286 -25.02 -19.77 3.75
CA PHE A 286 -26.12 -20.57 4.29
C PHE A 286 -26.74 -19.94 5.55
N MET A 287 -25.92 -19.46 6.50
CA MET A 287 -26.42 -18.75 7.68
C MET A 287 -27.18 -17.47 7.31
N LYS A 288 -26.75 -16.76 6.26
CA LYS A 288 -27.52 -15.64 5.70
C LYS A 288 -28.91 -16.09 5.25
N LEU A 289 -29.03 -17.19 4.50
CA LEU A 289 -30.34 -17.72 4.09
C LEU A 289 -31.23 -18.06 5.30
N LEU A 290 -30.65 -18.71 6.32
CA LEU A 290 -31.36 -19.01 7.56
C LEU A 290 -31.81 -17.74 8.30
N GLN A 291 -30.98 -16.70 8.32
CA GLN A 291 -31.33 -15.41 8.94
C GLN A 291 -32.54 -14.78 8.23
N HIS A 292 -32.59 -14.79 6.91
CA HIS A 292 -33.70 -14.21 6.14
C HIS A 292 -35.02 -14.97 6.32
N ALA A 293 -34.95 -16.25 6.69
CA ALA A 293 -36.11 -17.09 6.95
C ALA A 293 -36.47 -17.20 8.44
N ASP A 294 -35.85 -16.40 9.33
CA ASP A 294 -36.00 -16.45 10.78
C ASP A 294 -35.70 -17.85 11.39
N MET A 295 -34.74 -18.56 10.79
CA MET A 295 -34.32 -19.92 11.17
C MET A 295 -32.89 -19.98 11.72
N LEU A 296 -32.17 -18.86 11.80
CA LEU A 296 -30.84 -18.80 12.40
C LEU A 296 -30.94 -18.71 13.93
N ASP A 297 -31.01 -19.87 14.57
CA ASP A 297 -31.05 -20.03 16.03
C ASP A 297 -29.84 -20.83 16.56
N GLU A 298 -29.73 -20.96 17.89
CA GLU A 298 -28.64 -21.68 18.55
C GLU A 298 -28.55 -23.14 18.10
N ILE A 299 -29.69 -23.81 17.90
CA ILE A 299 -29.71 -25.23 17.53
C ILE A 299 -29.13 -25.39 16.12
N ASN A 300 -29.58 -24.58 15.17
CA ASN A 300 -29.12 -24.64 13.78
C ASN A 300 -27.68 -24.15 13.64
N TYR A 301 -27.27 -23.16 14.44
CA TYR A 301 -25.86 -22.74 14.52
C TYR A 301 -24.95 -23.88 14.99
N GLN A 302 -25.32 -24.61 16.06
CA GLN A 302 -24.54 -25.76 16.53
C GLN A 302 -24.42 -26.86 15.47
N LYS A 303 -25.44 -27.07 14.62
CA LYS A 303 -25.35 -28.00 13.48
C LYS A 303 -24.31 -27.54 12.47
N ILE A 304 -24.29 -26.24 12.14
CA ILE A 304 -23.34 -25.65 11.19
C ILE A 304 -21.90 -25.72 11.69
N CYS A 305 -21.68 -25.58 13.00
CA CYS A 305 -20.34 -25.67 13.61
C CYS A 305 -19.76 -27.09 13.69
N ARG A 306 -20.49 -28.13 13.27
CA ARG A 306 -19.94 -29.50 13.30
C ARG A 306 -18.85 -29.69 12.24
N THR A 307 -17.85 -30.48 12.59
CA THR A 307 -16.74 -30.86 11.70
C THR A 307 -17.24 -31.68 10.50
N ASN A 308 -16.54 -31.59 9.36
CA ASN A 308 -16.89 -32.24 8.08
C ASN A 308 -18.22 -31.75 7.49
N ASN A 309 -18.39 -30.44 7.44
CA ASN A 309 -19.61 -29.84 6.93
C ASN A 309 -19.63 -29.84 5.39
N ILE A 310 -20.80 -30.15 4.81
CA ILE A 310 -21.07 -30.01 3.37
C ILE A 310 -20.78 -28.59 2.87
N LEU A 311 -20.93 -27.59 3.74
CA LEU A 311 -20.70 -26.18 3.47
C LEU A 311 -19.23 -25.81 3.19
N ASP A 312 -18.28 -26.72 3.46
CA ASP A 312 -16.86 -26.56 3.12
C ASP A 312 -16.50 -27.15 1.74
N ARG A 313 -17.44 -27.84 1.07
CA ARG A 313 -17.23 -28.39 -0.28
C ARG A 313 -17.23 -27.25 -1.29
N LYS A 314 -16.19 -27.18 -2.13
CA LYS A 314 -16.06 -26.16 -3.18
C LYS A 314 -17.32 -26.04 -4.07
N GLU A 315 -17.86 -27.17 -4.53
CA GLU A 315 -19.07 -27.18 -5.39
C GLU A 315 -20.30 -26.60 -4.69
N VAL A 316 -20.38 -26.70 -3.36
CA VAL A 316 -21.49 -26.13 -2.57
C VAL A 316 -21.27 -24.65 -2.32
N ILE A 317 -20.02 -24.26 -2.03
CA ILE A 317 -19.62 -22.85 -1.89
C ILE A 317 -19.90 -22.09 -3.19
N ASP A 318 -19.54 -22.65 -4.33
CA ASP A 318 -19.73 -22.01 -5.64
C ASP A 318 -21.23 -21.79 -5.92
N GLU A 319 -22.08 -22.79 -5.69
CA GLU A 319 -23.54 -22.66 -5.86
C GLU A 319 -24.14 -21.63 -4.90
N LEU A 320 -23.80 -21.68 -3.61
CA LEU A 320 -24.27 -20.70 -2.63
C LEU A 320 -23.80 -19.27 -2.93
N SER A 321 -22.58 -19.12 -3.47
CA SER A 321 -22.00 -17.81 -3.80
C SER A 321 -22.64 -17.18 -5.04
N ASN A 322 -23.20 -18.00 -5.93
CA ASN A 322 -23.86 -17.57 -7.16
C ASN A 322 -25.34 -17.22 -6.96
N LEU A 323 -25.89 -17.43 -5.77
CA LEU A 323 -27.28 -17.07 -5.47
C LEU A 323 -27.51 -15.55 -5.58
N PRO A 324 -28.57 -15.11 -6.27
CA PRO A 324 -28.98 -13.71 -6.28
C PRO A 324 -29.25 -13.18 -4.86
N MET A 325 -28.96 -11.89 -4.64
CA MET A 325 -29.10 -11.24 -3.32
C MET A 325 -30.51 -11.25 -2.71
N ILE A 326 -31.56 -11.52 -3.49
CA ILE A 326 -32.98 -11.43 -3.06
C ILE A 326 -33.69 -12.81 -3.16
N VAL A 327 -32.95 -13.91 -3.20
CA VAL A 327 -33.57 -15.24 -3.20
C VAL A 327 -34.19 -15.53 -1.83
N ALA A 328 -35.45 -15.96 -1.83
CA ALA A 328 -36.17 -16.41 -0.65
C ALA A 328 -36.48 -17.92 -0.77
N PHE A 329 -35.86 -18.70 0.11
CA PHE A 329 -36.13 -20.13 0.21
C PHE A 329 -37.36 -20.39 1.08
N GLN A 330 -38.12 -21.43 0.77
CA GLN A 330 -39.18 -21.91 1.64
C GLN A 330 -38.59 -22.58 2.90
N PRO A 331 -39.22 -22.45 4.07
CA PRO A 331 -38.73 -23.06 5.31
C PRO A 331 -38.49 -24.57 5.20
N GLU A 332 -39.28 -25.28 4.40
CA GLU A 332 -39.17 -26.73 4.16
C GLU A 332 -37.90 -27.10 3.37
N GLU A 333 -37.51 -26.24 2.42
CA GLU A 333 -36.26 -26.40 1.66
C GLU A 333 -35.07 -26.22 2.59
N LEU A 334 -35.09 -25.16 3.41
CA LEU A 334 -34.04 -24.88 4.40
C LEU A 334 -33.95 -25.96 5.47
N LYS A 335 -35.07 -26.52 5.94
CA LYS A 335 -35.08 -27.70 6.83
C LYS A 335 -34.40 -28.88 6.17
N THR A 336 -34.71 -29.15 4.91
CA THR A 336 -34.07 -30.24 4.15
C THR A 336 -32.57 -30.03 4.00
N MET A 337 -32.14 -28.79 3.77
CA MET A 337 -30.72 -28.42 3.70
C MET A 337 -30.03 -28.57 5.07
N LEU A 338 -30.68 -28.14 6.16
CA LEU A 338 -30.19 -28.31 7.53
C LEU A 338 -30.04 -29.78 7.91
N ASP A 339 -30.99 -30.63 7.53
CA ASP A 339 -30.92 -32.08 7.78
C ASP A 339 -29.74 -32.73 7.06
N ILE A 340 -29.35 -32.20 5.89
CA ILE A 340 -28.15 -32.64 5.16
C ILE A 340 -26.88 -32.14 5.87
N VAL A 341 -26.86 -30.87 6.29
CA VAL A 341 -25.75 -30.27 7.05
C VAL A 341 -25.47 -31.03 8.34
N ASP A 342 -26.51 -31.55 9.00
CA ASP A 342 -26.41 -32.27 10.27
C ASP A 342 -25.89 -33.72 10.14
N GLN A 343 -25.67 -34.21 8.91
CA GLN A 343 -25.21 -35.57 8.67
C GLN A 343 -23.74 -35.77 9.05
N THR A 344 -23.45 -36.90 9.70
CA THR A 344 -22.09 -37.27 10.10
C THR A 344 -21.27 -37.88 8.96
N ILE A 345 -21.93 -38.43 7.94
CA ILE A 345 -21.28 -39.03 6.76
C ILE A 345 -21.98 -38.47 5.52
N LEU A 346 -21.23 -37.71 4.72
CA LEU A 346 -21.72 -37.08 3.50
C LEU A 346 -21.46 -37.97 2.29
N THR A 347 -22.49 -38.18 1.47
CA THR A 347 -22.36 -38.84 0.17
C THR A 347 -22.47 -37.84 -0.98
N GLU A 348 -21.98 -38.21 -2.16
CA GLU A 348 -22.17 -37.42 -3.40
C GLU A 348 -23.65 -37.23 -3.77
N ARG A 349 -24.53 -38.09 -3.27
CA ARG A 349 -25.98 -37.90 -3.43
C ARG A 349 -26.47 -36.72 -2.60
N ASP A 350 -25.94 -36.53 -1.39
CA ASP A 350 -26.32 -35.45 -0.49
C ASP A 350 -25.84 -34.09 -1.04
N VAL A 351 -24.62 -34.04 -1.57
CA VAL A 351 -24.09 -32.86 -2.28
C VAL A 351 -24.98 -32.46 -3.45
N ARG A 352 -25.32 -33.42 -4.33
CA ARG A 352 -26.22 -33.15 -5.46
C ARG A 352 -27.63 -32.73 -5.02
N LYS A 353 -28.13 -33.28 -3.91
CA LYS A 353 -29.44 -32.91 -3.37
C LYS A 353 -29.42 -31.47 -2.83
N PHE A 354 -28.38 -31.11 -2.09
CA PHE A 354 -28.19 -29.76 -1.56
C PHE A 354 -28.08 -28.73 -2.70
N ASN A 355 -27.22 -29.00 -3.69
CA ASN A 355 -27.02 -28.10 -4.83
C ASN A 355 -28.27 -27.99 -5.70
N ARG A 356 -29.05 -29.07 -5.87
CA ARG A 356 -30.32 -29.00 -6.61
C ARG A 356 -31.30 -28.01 -5.99
N LEU A 357 -31.43 -28.02 -4.65
CA LEU A 357 -32.28 -27.07 -3.94
C LEU A 357 -31.84 -25.62 -4.18
N ILE A 358 -30.54 -25.38 -4.36
CA ILE A 358 -30.03 -24.04 -4.72
C ILE A 358 -30.35 -23.71 -6.18
N GLN A 359 -30.10 -24.65 -7.09
CA GLN A 359 -30.27 -24.48 -8.54
C GLN A 359 -31.72 -24.17 -8.94
N ASP A 360 -32.70 -24.67 -8.20
CA ASP A 360 -34.12 -24.35 -8.40
C ASP A 360 -34.44 -22.84 -8.24
N HIS A 361 -33.52 -22.09 -7.60
CA HIS A 361 -33.64 -20.65 -7.35
C HIS A 361 -32.63 -19.79 -8.14
N LEU A 362 -31.73 -20.41 -8.92
CA LEU A 362 -30.87 -19.68 -9.83
C LEU A 362 -31.70 -19.25 -11.05
N PHE A 363 -31.67 -17.96 -11.40
CA PHE A 363 -32.27 -17.51 -12.66
C PHE A 363 -31.60 -18.25 -13.81
N VAL A 364 -32.36 -19.11 -14.48
CA VAL A 364 -31.92 -19.69 -15.75
C VAL A 364 -31.82 -18.52 -16.73
N ASP A 365 -30.59 -18.15 -17.09
CA ASP A 365 -30.31 -17.30 -18.24
C ASP A 365 -31.01 -17.92 -19.47
N TYR A 366 -32.18 -17.37 -19.84
CA TYR A 366 -32.84 -17.67 -21.09
C TYR A 366 -32.09 -16.99 -22.25
N HIS A 367 -30.82 -17.35 -22.44
CA HIS A 367 -30.04 -16.97 -23.62
C HIS A 367 -29.32 -18.19 -24.20
N HIS A 368 -30.10 -19.11 -24.79
CA HIS A 368 -29.83 -19.65 -26.13
C HIS A 368 -30.97 -20.58 -26.56
N THR A 369 -31.81 -20.11 -27.49
CA THR A 369 -32.22 -20.73 -28.76
C THR A 369 -33.52 -20.08 -29.26
N ALA A 370 -33.48 -18.78 -29.57
CA ALA A 370 -34.30 -18.29 -30.65
C ALA A 370 -33.51 -18.52 -31.94
N ALA A 371 -33.62 -19.73 -32.49
CA ALA A 371 -33.35 -19.91 -33.91
C ALA A 371 -34.36 -19.04 -34.65
N CYS A 372 -33.91 -17.92 -35.22
CA CYS A 372 -34.65 -17.22 -36.26
C CYS A 372 -34.93 -18.23 -37.39
N PRO A 373 -36.19 -18.53 -37.73
CA PRO A 373 -36.48 -19.14 -39.00
C PRO A 373 -36.48 -18.02 -40.03
N CYS A 374 -35.36 -17.84 -40.72
CA CYS A 374 -35.38 -17.15 -42.00
C CYS A 374 -35.93 -18.15 -43.03
N ASN A 375 -37.18 -17.92 -43.45
CA ASN A 375 -37.68 -18.29 -44.78
C ASN A 375 -38.15 -17.01 -45.45
#